data_AF-A0A1M7FFF2-F1
#
_entry.id   AF-A0A1M7FFF2-F1
#
_cell.length_a   1.000
_cell.length_b   1.000
_cell.length_c   1.000
_cell.angle_alpha   90.00
_cell.angle_beta   90.00
_cell.angle_gamma   90.00
#
_symmetry.space_group_name_H-M   'P 1'
#
loop_
_entity.id
_entity.type
_entity.pdbx_description
1 polymer ?
#
loop_
_entity_poly.entity_id
_entity_poly.type
_entity_poly.pdbx_seq_one_letter_code
_entity_poly.pdbx_strand_id
1 'polypeptide(L)'
;MQKNFKPHPNSFKNTFCVFHEVLSDKIEGLKKQFESKAGSTYYYTEAGMYRVSNHWGRLANSKWRLIAMDPETPSKTKIGFAAWNEFYPDNAEDKLYYIEADFNKNTANYQHKNNPQYDKKAILRTSFETAKRLKQIRNLQQLTSWAKYFDYDDIEKLREQIINELIFTEKTLDEIKREI
;
A
#
# COMPACT_ATOMS: atom_id res chain seq x y z
N MET A 1 9.45 -32.47 10.66
CA MET A 1 10.02 -31.53 9.67
C MET A 1 8.88 -31.04 8.79
N GLN A 2 8.59 -29.73 8.76
CA GLN A 2 7.59 -29.21 7.82
C GLN A 2 8.01 -29.56 6.40
N LYS A 3 7.08 -30.11 5.59
CA LYS A 3 7.30 -30.32 4.16
C LYS A 3 7.65 -28.97 3.53
N ASN A 4 8.68 -28.93 2.69
CA ASN A 4 9.03 -27.71 1.96
C ASN A 4 7.87 -27.32 1.06
N PHE A 5 7.08 -26.32 1.45
CA PHE A 5 6.04 -25.76 0.60
C PHE A 5 6.71 -25.04 -0.59
N LYS A 6 6.29 -25.36 -1.81
CA LYS A 6 6.79 -24.69 -3.01
C LYS A 6 5.65 -23.85 -3.60
N PRO A 7 5.74 -22.51 -3.57
CA PRO A 7 4.76 -21.67 -4.22
C PRO A 7 4.80 -21.86 -5.73
N HIS A 8 3.69 -21.53 -6.40
CA HIS A 8 3.64 -21.60 -7.86
C HIS A 8 4.69 -20.63 -8.46
N PRO A 9 5.40 -20.99 -9.53
CA PRO A 9 6.48 -20.15 -10.07
C PRO A 9 6.08 -18.71 -10.43
N ASN A 10 4.80 -18.52 -10.77
CA ASN A 10 4.24 -17.21 -11.12
C ASN A 10 3.61 -16.45 -9.95
N SER A 11 3.61 -17.00 -8.72
CA SER A 11 3.01 -16.35 -7.53
C SER A 11 3.62 -14.99 -7.20
N PHE A 12 4.77 -14.65 -7.80
CA PHE A 12 5.53 -13.45 -7.45
C PHE A 12 5.65 -12.42 -8.56
N LYS A 13 5.22 -12.74 -9.78
CA LYS A 13 5.42 -11.87 -10.95
C LYS A 13 4.15 -11.08 -11.19
N ASN A 14 4.30 -9.77 -11.33
CA ASN A 14 3.20 -8.86 -11.60
C ASN A 14 2.09 -9.03 -10.55
N THR A 15 2.45 -8.86 -9.27
CA THR A 15 1.49 -8.92 -8.17
C THR A 15 1.55 -7.69 -7.29
N PHE A 16 0.40 -7.28 -6.78
CA PHE A 16 0.30 -6.38 -5.64
C PHE A 16 0.03 -7.19 -4.38
N CYS A 17 0.70 -6.84 -3.28
CA CYS A 17 0.49 -7.47 -2.00
C CYS A 17 0.82 -6.51 -0.85
N VAL A 18 0.13 -6.69 0.27
CA VAL A 18 0.34 -5.95 1.51
C VAL A 18 0.76 -6.93 2.57
N PHE A 19 2.00 -6.80 3.03
CA PHE A 19 2.51 -7.57 4.16
C PHE A 19 2.15 -6.85 5.45
N HIS A 20 1.88 -7.63 6.49
CA HIS A 20 1.73 -7.14 7.85
C HIS A 20 2.98 -7.52 8.63
N GLU A 21 3.57 -6.54 9.32
CA GLU A 21 4.74 -6.78 10.15
C GLU A 21 4.41 -7.76 11.27
N VAL A 22 5.31 -8.72 11.48
CA VAL A 22 5.24 -9.72 12.55
C VAL A 22 6.58 -9.81 13.27
N LEU A 23 6.55 -10.36 14.49
CA LEU A 23 7.74 -10.57 15.30
C LEU A 23 8.52 -11.82 14.84
N SER A 24 9.78 -11.93 15.28
CA SER A 24 10.70 -12.99 14.87
C SER A 24 10.32 -14.39 15.33
N ASP A 25 9.49 -14.51 16.37
CA ASP A 25 8.91 -15.77 16.83
C ASP A 25 8.14 -16.47 15.71
N LYS A 26 7.55 -15.72 14.76
CA LYS A 26 6.76 -16.29 13.65
C LYS A 26 7.57 -17.05 12.62
N ILE A 27 8.88 -16.84 12.57
CA ILE A 27 9.78 -17.55 11.66
C ILE A 27 10.70 -18.52 12.39
N GLU A 28 10.57 -18.64 13.71
CA GLU A 28 11.38 -19.57 14.50
C GLU A 28 11.09 -21.03 14.09
N GLY A 29 12.16 -21.78 13.81
CA GLY A 29 12.05 -23.14 13.30
C GLY A 29 11.62 -23.27 11.82
N LEU A 30 11.28 -22.17 11.13
CA LEU A 30 11.03 -22.20 9.70
C LEU A 30 12.34 -22.32 8.91
N LYS A 31 12.32 -23.12 7.85
CA LYS A 31 13.46 -23.24 6.96
C LYS A 31 13.49 -22.06 5.99
N LYS A 32 14.61 -21.35 5.93
CA LYS A 32 14.89 -20.39 4.84
C LYS A 32 14.86 -21.11 3.50
N GLN A 33 14.00 -20.67 2.58
CA GLN A 33 13.80 -21.33 1.28
C GLN A 33 14.36 -20.54 0.11
N PHE A 34 14.44 -19.22 0.21
CA PHE A 34 15.04 -18.39 -0.81
C PHE A 34 15.70 -17.16 -0.18
N GLU A 35 16.78 -16.71 -0.80
CA GLU A 35 17.45 -15.47 -0.47
C GLU A 35 17.76 -14.74 -1.78
N SER A 36 17.29 -13.50 -1.88
CA SER A 36 17.56 -12.67 -3.05
C SER A 36 19.01 -12.16 -3.03
N LYS A 37 19.54 -11.78 -4.19
CA LYS A 37 20.86 -11.15 -4.30
C LYS A 37 21.02 -9.89 -3.44
N ALA A 38 19.92 -9.19 -3.16
CA ALA A 38 19.89 -7.99 -2.32
C ALA A 38 19.69 -8.29 -0.81
N GLY A 39 19.76 -9.56 -0.39
CA GLY A 39 19.71 -9.96 1.02
C GLY A 39 18.32 -10.13 1.63
N SER A 40 17.23 -9.89 0.86
CA SER A 40 15.89 -10.25 1.36
C SER A 40 15.74 -11.77 1.44
N THR A 41 15.19 -12.26 2.56
CA THR A 41 15.03 -13.69 2.86
C THR A 41 13.56 -14.08 2.87
N TYR A 42 13.24 -15.30 2.43
CA TYR A 42 11.88 -15.77 2.24
C TYR A 42 11.65 -17.15 2.87
N TYR A 43 10.51 -17.27 3.55
CA TYR A 43 10.01 -18.49 4.17
C TYR A 43 8.60 -18.73 3.66
N TYR A 44 8.36 -19.89 3.07
CA TYR A 44 7.08 -20.27 2.48
C TYR A 44 6.40 -21.33 3.34
N THR A 45 5.13 -21.09 3.63
CA THR A 45 4.27 -21.99 4.40
C THR A 45 3.02 -22.28 3.59
N GLU A 46 2.19 -23.23 4.05
CA GLU A 46 0.89 -23.49 3.43
C GLU A 46 -0.06 -22.28 3.52
N ALA A 47 0.05 -21.48 4.58
CA ALA A 47 -0.81 -20.30 4.79
C ALA A 47 -0.38 -19.09 3.95
N GLY A 48 0.93 -18.92 3.73
CA GLY A 48 1.47 -17.73 3.10
C GLY A 48 2.98 -17.66 3.12
N MET A 49 3.48 -16.44 2.94
CA MET A 49 4.91 -16.15 2.87
C MET A 49 5.31 -15.17 3.95
N TYR A 50 6.43 -15.47 4.61
CA TYR A 50 7.20 -14.50 5.36
C TYR A 50 8.35 -13.96 4.50
N ARG A 51 8.52 -12.65 4.52
CA ARG A 51 9.65 -11.95 3.89
C ARG A 51 10.37 -11.11 4.94
N VAL A 52 11.68 -11.32 5.05
CA VAL A 52 12.57 -10.50 5.87
C VAL A 52 13.28 -9.53 4.95
N SER A 53 13.07 -8.23 5.14
CA SER A 53 13.66 -7.20 4.28
C SER A 53 13.77 -5.85 4.98
N ASN A 54 14.77 -5.08 4.57
CA ASN A 54 14.94 -3.67 4.94
C ASN A 54 14.38 -2.69 3.89
N HIS A 55 13.75 -3.20 2.82
CA HIS A 55 13.12 -2.40 1.79
C HIS A 55 11.79 -3.01 1.29
N TRP A 56 10.77 -2.16 1.23
CA TRP A 56 9.40 -2.51 0.84
C TRP A 56 8.89 -1.52 -0.20
N GLY A 57 7.93 -1.93 -1.01
CA GLY A 57 7.42 -1.18 -2.15
C GLY A 57 7.61 -1.95 -3.45
N ARG A 58 8.29 -1.37 -4.44
CA ARG A 58 8.48 -2.01 -5.74
C ARG A 58 9.54 -3.12 -5.67
N LEU A 59 9.19 -4.32 -6.11
CA LEU A 59 10.07 -5.46 -6.28
C LEU A 59 9.97 -5.96 -7.73
N ALA A 60 10.95 -5.60 -8.56
CA ALA A 60 10.90 -5.83 -10.01
C ALA A 60 9.59 -5.31 -10.63
N ASN A 61 8.70 -6.21 -11.05
CA ASN A 61 7.40 -5.90 -11.65
C ASN A 61 6.23 -6.03 -10.66
N SER A 62 6.52 -6.29 -9.38
CA SER A 62 5.53 -6.45 -8.32
C SER A 62 5.58 -5.28 -7.34
N LYS A 63 4.51 -5.08 -6.59
CA LYS A 63 4.32 -3.99 -5.63
C LYS A 63 3.94 -4.56 -4.27
N TRP A 64 4.94 -4.73 -3.41
CA TRP A 64 4.80 -5.37 -2.09
C TRP A 64 5.12 -4.38 -0.99
N ARG A 65 4.08 -3.80 -0.39
CA ARG A 65 4.21 -2.85 0.72
C ARG A 65 4.15 -3.57 2.07
N LEU A 66 4.65 -2.91 3.11
CA LEU A 66 4.54 -3.38 4.50
C LEU A 66 3.67 -2.41 5.27
N ILE A 67 2.76 -2.95 6.07
CA ILE A 67 2.13 -2.26 7.19
C ILE A 67 2.97 -2.58 8.42
N ALA A 68 3.64 -1.56 8.96
CA ALA A 68 4.42 -1.69 10.18
C ALA A 68 3.50 -1.94 11.38
N MET A 69 4.06 -2.54 12.45
CA MET A 69 3.37 -2.63 13.72
C MET A 69 3.12 -1.23 14.31
N ASP A 70 2.11 -1.12 15.15
CA ASP A 70 1.79 0.08 15.94
C ASP A 70 1.79 -0.33 17.43
N PRO A 71 2.81 0.05 18.23
CA PRO A 71 3.94 0.91 17.89
C PRO A 71 4.96 0.25 16.95
N GLU A 72 5.69 1.06 16.20
CA GLU A 72 6.70 0.58 15.24
C GLU A 72 7.90 -0.06 15.95
N THR A 73 8.36 -1.21 15.45
CA THR A 73 9.57 -1.85 15.98
C THR A 73 10.84 -1.07 15.59
N PRO A 74 11.88 -1.04 16.44
CA PRO A 74 13.07 -0.21 16.19
C PRO A 74 13.97 -0.71 15.04
N SER A 75 13.80 -1.96 14.59
CA SER A 75 14.63 -2.55 13.54
C SER A 75 14.25 -2.01 12.16
N LYS A 76 15.26 -1.60 11.37
CA LYS A 76 15.06 -1.28 9.95
C LYS A 76 14.74 -2.52 9.10
N THR A 77 15.23 -3.69 9.51
CA THR A 77 14.92 -4.96 8.88
C THR A 77 13.66 -5.51 9.51
N LYS A 78 12.60 -5.63 8.70
CA LYS A 78 11.26 -6.02 9.13
C LYS A 78 10.94 -7.42 8.63
N ILE A 79 10.08 -8.12 9.35
CA ILE A 79 9.51 -9.40 8.94
C ILE A 79 8.06 -9.14 8.60
N GLY A 80 7.67 -9.35 7.35
CA GLY A 80 6.30 -9.22 6.91
C GLY A 80 5.70 -10.59 6.60
N PHE A 81 4.44 -10.81 6.98
CA PHE A 81 3.64 -11.95 6.55
C PHE A 81 2.53 -11.48 5.59
N ALA A 82 2.28 -12.29 4.55
CA ALA A 82 1.10 -12.17 3.70
C ALA A 82 0.57 -13.55 3.34
N ALA A 83 -0.76 -13.70 3.37
CA ALA A 83 -1.41 -14.94 2.98
C ALA A 83 -1.42 -15.09 1.45
N TRP A 84 -1.46 -16.33 0.94
CA TRP A 84 -1.39 -16.56 -0.51
C TRP A 84 -2.54 -15.92 -1.31
N ASN A 85 -3.72 -15.79 -0.69
CA ASN A 85 -4.89 -15.15 -1.29
C ASN A 85 -4.82 -13.60 -1.30
N GLU A 86 -3.78 -13.00 -0.71
CA GLU A 86 -3.55 -11.54 -0.70
C GLU A 86 -2.58 -11.09 -1.81
N PHE A 87 -2.10 -12.02 -2.65
CA PHE A 87 -1.30 -11.71 -3.83
C PHE A 87 -2.23 -11.49 -5.02
N TYR A 88 -2.54 -10.23 -5.29
CA TYR A 88 -3.44 -9.88 -6.39
C TYR A 88 -2.68 -9.69 -7.70
N PRO A 89 -3.21 -10.15 -8.84
CA PRO A 89 -2.62 -9.88 -10.15
C PRO A 89 -2.53 -8.38 -10.42
N ASP A 90 -1.43 -7.95 -11.03
CA ASP A 90 -1.10 -6.56 -11.29
C ASP A 90 -0.71 -6.37 -12.76
N ASN A 91 -0.99 -5.19 -13.30
CA ASN A 91 -0.49 -4.72 -14.59
C ASN A 91 -0.52 -3.18 -14.61
N ALA A 92 0.05 -2.56 -15.64
CA ALA A 92 0.19 -1.11 -15.73
C ALA A 92 -1.06 -0.44 -16.35
N GLU A 93 -1.84 -1.20 -17.11
CA GLU A 93 -2.85 -0.76 -18.05
C GLU A 93 -4.25 -0.69 -17.42
N ASP A 94 -4.58 -1.66 -16.57
CA ASP A 94 -5.88 -1.78 -15.94
C ASP A 94 -6.04 -0.79 -14.77
N LYS A 95 -7.28 -0.34 -14.58
CA LYS A 95 -7.70 0.42 -13.40
C LYS A 95 -7.87 -0.53 -12.21
N LEU A 96 -6.78 -0.80 -11.50
CA LEU A 96 -6.71 -1.78 -10.42
C LEU A 96 -6.68 -1.19 -9.01
N TYR A 97 -6.45 0.11 -8.88
CA TYR A 97 -6.10 0.73 -7.60
C TYR A 97 -7.05 1.83 -7.19
N TYR A 98 -7.41 1.85 -5.92
CA TYR A 98 -8.07 2.98 -5.28
C TYR A 98 -7.18 3.57 -4.18
N ILE A 99 -7.50 4.78 -3.74
CA ILE A 99 -6.81 5.46 -2.66
C ILE A 99 -7.71 5.47 -1.42
N GLU A 100 -7.09 5.27 -0.27
CA GLU A 100 -7.69 5.33 1.05
C GLU A 100 -6.87 6.34 1.88
N ALA A 101 -7.57 7.29 2.50
CA ALA A 101 -6.98 8.29 3.39
C ALA A 101 -7.41 8.01 4.83
N ASP A 102 -6.46 8.11 5.75
CA ASP A 102 -6.69 8.11 7.19
C ASP A 102 -6.43 9.53 7.69
N PHE A 103 -7.51 10.27 7.95
CA PHE A 103 -7.43 11.66 8.41
C PHE A 103 -6.94 11.76 9.86
N ASN A 104 -7.21 10.76 10.70
CA ASN A 104 -6.74 10.74 12.08
C ASN A 104 -5.22 10.56 12.15
N LYS A 105 -4.66 9.68 11.30
CA LYS A 105 -3.21 9.47 11.19
C LYS A 105 -2.54 10.42 10.19
N ASN A 106 -3.31 11.26 9.50
CA ASN A 106 -2.85 12.10 8.39
C ASN A 106 -2.01 11.35 7.34
N THR A 107 -2.49 10.16 6.93
CA THR A 107 -1.82 9.33 5.93
C THR A 107 -2.73 9.02 4.75
N ALA A 108 -2.12 8.62 3.63
CA ALA A 108 -2.85 8.10 2.48
C ALA A 108 -2.05 6.97 1.83
N ASN A 109 -2.77 5.92 1.45
CA ASN A 109 -2.23 4.72 0.82
C ASN A 109 -3.12 4.30 -0.35
N TYR A 110 -2.56 3.46 -1.22
CA TYR A 110 -3.33 2.83 -2.29
C TYR A 110 -3.54 1.35 -1.98
N GLN A 111 -4.68 0.86 -2.45
CA GLN A 111 -5.15 -0.50 -2.25
C GLN A 111 -5.58 -1.07 -3.61
N HIS A 112 -5.54 -2.39 -3.73
CA HIS A 112 -6.00 -3.07 -4.94
C HIS A 112 -7.51 -3.34 -4.88
N LYS A 113 -8.19 -3.32 -6.02
CA LYS A 113 -9.65 -3.53 -6.14
C LYS A 113 -10.18 -4.85 -5.55
N ASN A 114 -9.29 -5.84 -5.39
CA ASN A 114 -9.61 -7.14 -4.77
C ASN A 114 -9.41 -7.15 -3.25
N ASN A 115 -9.04 -6.02 -2.64
CA ASN A 115 -9.05 -5.88 -1.19
C ASN A 115 -10.48 -6.17 -0.68
N PRO A 116 -10.67 -7.11 0.26
CA PRO A 116 -11.99 -7.43 0.81
C PRO A 116 -12.74 -6.22 1.41
N GLN A 117 -12.01 -5.19 1.83
CA GLN A 117 -12.58 -3.96 2.41
C GLN A 117 -12.99 -2.93 1.37
N TYR A 118 -12.83 -3.21 0.07
CA TYR A 118 -13.18 -2.25 -0.98
C TYR A 118 -14.70 -2.13 -1.15
N ASP A 119 -15.25 -0.99 -0.74
CA ASP A 119 -16.69 -0.68 -0.77
C ASP A 119 -17.21 -0.19 -2.13
N LYS A 120 -16.34 -0.15 -3.15
CA LYS A 120 -16.62 0.30 -4.52
C LYS A 120 -16.96 1.79 -4.68
N LYS A 121 -16.71 2.63 -3.66
CA LYS A 121 -16.93 4.09 -3.77
C LYS A 121 -15.73 4.82 -4.36
N ALA A 122 -14.52 4.51 -3.88
CA ALA A 122 -13.31 5.16 -4.34
C ALA A 122 -13.01 4.80 -5.80
N ILE A 123 -12.66 5.77 -6.64
CA ILE A 123 -12.46 5.51 -8.07
C ILE A 123 -11.21 4.67 -8.31
N LEU A 124 -11.39 3.60 -9.09
CA LEU A 124 -10.29 2.77 -9.58
C LEU A 124 -9.50 3.49 -10.67
N ARG A 125 -8.18 3.42 -10.57
CA ARG A 125 -7.23 4.07 -11.47
C ARG A 125 -6.09 3.14 -11.80
N THR A 126 -5.39 3.46 -12.88
CA THR A 126 -4.14 2.75 -13.24
C THR A 126 -3.08 2.99 -12.17
N SER A 127 -2.03 2.18 -12.17
CA SER A 127 -0.91 2.38 -11.25
C SER A 127 -0.28 3.77 -11.39
N PHE A 128 -0.23 4.32 -12.61
CA PHE A 128 0.37 5.63 -12.89
C PHE A 128 -0.49 6.78 -12.35
N GLU A 129 -1.78 6.77 -12.68
CA GLU A 129 -2.74 7.78 -12.22
C GLU A 129 -2.88 7.78 -10.69
N THR A 130 -2.90 6.59 -10.08
CA THR A 130 -2.94 6.42 -8.63
C THR A 130 -1.72 7.06 -7.97
N ALA A 131 -0.52 6.84 -8.50
CA ALA A 131 0.70 7.44 -7.96
C ALA A 131 0.67 8.98 -8.04
N LYS A 132 0.19 9.54 -9.16
CA LYS A 132 0.01 10.99 -9.34
C LYS A 132 -0.99 11.55 -8.32
N ARG A 133 -2.14 10.90 -8.17
CA ARG A 133 -3.21 11.31 -7.26
C ARG A 133 -2.76 11.22 -5.79
N LEU A 134 -2.07 10.14 -5.43
CA LEU A 134 -1.53 9.93 -4.09
C LEU A 134 -0.49 10.99 -3.71
N LYS A 135 0.35 11.41 -4.67
CA LYS A 135 1.30 12.53 -4.45
C LYS A 135 0.57 13.84 -4.16
N GLN A 136 -0.52 14.14 -4.87
CA GLN A 136 -1.32 15.33 -4.61
C GLN A 136 -1.94 15.30 -3.21
N ILE A 137 -2.53 14.16 -2.83
CA ILE A 137 -3.13 13.97 -1.49
C ILE A 137 -2.09 14.16 -0.39
N ARG A 138 -0.91 13.53 -0.52
CA ARG A 138 0.18 13.68 0.48
C ARG A 138 0.67 15.12 0.60
N ASN A 139 0.76 15.85 -0.52
CA ASN A 139 1.09 17.26 -0.47
C ASN A 139 0.04 18.10 0.27
N LEU A 140 -1.25 17.80 0.09
CA LEU A 140 -2.34 18.46 0.83
C LEU A 140 -2.29 18.16 2.33
N GLN A 141 -1.91 16.92 2.69
CA GLN A 141 -1.74 16.46 4.08
C GLN A 141 -0.53 17.10 4.78
N GLN A 142 0.57 17.35 4.05
CA GLN A 142 1.83 17.82 4.63
C GLN A 142 2.00 19.34 4.60
N LEU A 143 1.36 20.03 3.67
CA LEU A 143 1.51 21.46 3.46
C LEU A 143 0.23 22.20 3.84
N THR A 144 0.37 23.48 4.20
CA THR A 144 -0.76 24.40 4.44
C THR A 144 -0.73 25.61 3.50
N SER A 145 0.33 25.77 2.71
CA SER A 145 0.49 26.91 1.78
C SER A 145 -0.61 27.02 0.73
N TRP A 146 -1.22 25.89 0.35
CA TRP A 146 -2.33 25.85 -0.59
C TRP A 146 -3.63 26.42 -0.01
N ALA A 147 -3.81 26.40 1.31
CA ALA A 147 -5.06 26.79 1.95
C ALA A 147 -5.26 28.32 1.93
N LYS A 148 -4.18 29.11 1.82
CA LYS A 148 -4.21 30.58 1.83
C LYS A 148 -5.04 31.22 0.72
N TYR A 149 -5.44 30.44 -0.29
CA TYR A 149 -6.22 30.89 -1.43
C TYR A 149 -7.72 30.59 -1.29
N PHE A 150 -8.15 30.07 -0.14
CA PHE A 150 -9.53 29.70 0.17
C PHE A 150 -10.03 30.47 1.37
N ASP A 151 -11.33 30.72 1.39
CA ASP A 151 -12.03 31.14 2.61
C ASP A 151 -12.46 29.89 3.38
N TYR A 152 -11.99 29.74 4.62
CA TYR A 152 -12.28 28.57 5.45
C TYR A 152 -12.23 28.90 6.94
N ASP A 153 -13.14 28.31 7.69
CA ASP A 153 -13.11 28.36 9.16
C ASP A 153 -12.21 27.27 9.76
N ASP A 154 -12.09 26.13 9.08
CA ASP A 154 -11.38 24.95 9.54
C ASP A 154 -10.62 24.28 8.39
N ILE A 155 -9.28 24.33 8.46
CA ILE A 155 -8.38 23.78 7.43
C ILE A 155 -8.51 22.27 7.32
N GLU A 156 -8.82 21.57 8.41
CA GLU A 156 -8.94 20.11 8.41
C GLU A 156 -10.17 19.69 7.60
N LYS A 157 -11.30 20.39 7.78
CA LYS A 157 -12.52 20.15 6.97
C LYS A 157 -12.31 20.46 5.50
N LEU A 158 -11.67 21.60 5.19
CA LEU A 158 -11.34 21.94 3.80
C LEU A 158 -10.43 20.90 3.16
N ARG A 159 -9.41 20.43 3.90
CA ARG A 159 -8.49 19.39 3.43
C ARG A 159 -9.23 18.08 3.18
N GLU A 160 -10.07 17.65 4.12
CA GLU A 160 -10.88 16.44 3.99
C GLU A 160 -11.79 16.52 2.76
N GLN A 161 -12.48 17.65 2.56
CA GLN A 161 -13.32 17.87 1.37
C GLN A 161 -12.54 17.71 0.07
N ILE A 162 -11.39 18.40 -0.07
CA ILE A 162 -10.57 18.32 -1.29
C ILE A 162 -10.03 16.90 -1.51
N ILE A 163 -9.55 16.23 -0.46
CA ILE A 163 -9.03 14.86 -0.55
C ILE A 163 -10.14 13.87 -0.92
N ASN A 164 -11.33 14.01 -0.35
CA ASN A 164 -12.48 13.18 -0.70
C ASN A 164 -12.87 13.36 -2.18
N GLU A 165 -12.95 14.60 -2.68
CA GLU A 165 -13.18 14.84 -4.11
C GLU A 165 -12.07 14.20 -4.98
N LEU A 166 -10.81 14.26 -4.53
CA LEU A 166 -9.69 13.63 -5.23
C LEU A 166 -9.80 12.10 -5.29
N ILE A 167 -10.38 11.46 -4.27
CA ILE A 167 -10.53 10.00 -4.16
C ILE A 167 -11.77 9.52 -4.93
N PHE A 168 -12.90 10.19 -4.73
CA PHE A 168 -14.23 9.74 -5.13
C PHE A 168 -14.75 10.31 -6.45
N THR A 169 -14.03 11.26 -7.08
CA THR A 169 -14.41 11.85 -8.37
C THR A 169 -13.27 11.77 -9.40
N GLU A 170 -13.59 11.92 -10.69
CA GLU A 170 -12.58 12.02 -11.76
C GLU A 170 -11.99 13.43 -11.88
N LYS A 171 -12.50 14.41 -11.11
CA LYS A 171 -12.03 15.80 -11.17
C LYS A 171 -10.55 15.89 -10.88
N THR A 172 -9.89 16.80 -11.58
CA THR A 172 -8.52 17.22 -11.29
C THR A 172 -8.47 18.07 -10.03
N LEU A 173 -7.29 18.17 -9.41
CA LEU A 173 -7.12 19.05 -8.25
C LEU A 173 -7.48 20.51 -8.58
N ASP A 174 -7.20 20.97 -9.79
CA ASP A 174 -7.45 22.35 -10.19
C ASP A 174 -8.95 22.62 -10.40
N GLU A 175 -9.72 21.65 -10.91
CA GLU A 175 -11.18 21.73 -10.98
C GLU A 175 -11.79 21.77 -9.57
N ILE A 176 -11.39 20.86 -8.69
CA ILE A 176 -11.88 20.82 -7.30
C ILE A 176 -11.63 22.15 -6.60
N LYS A 177 -10.41 22.70 -6.74
CA LYS A 177 -10.02 23.98 -6.14
C LYS A 177 -10.75 25.20 -6.71
N ARG A 178 -11.39 25.12 -7.87
CA ARG A 178 -12.16 26.23 -8.46
C ARG A 178 -13.63 26.19 -8.04
N GLU A 179 -14.11 25.03 -7.62
CA GLU A 179 -15.50 24.80 -7.19
C GLU A 179 -15.71 25.06 -5.70
N ILE A 180 -14.62 25.25 -4.94
CA ILE A 180 -14.60 25.63 -3.53
C ILE A 180 -14.27 27.12 -3.45
#